data_AF-A0A127T5C4-F1
#
_entry.id   AF-A0A127T5C4-F1
#
_cell.length_a   1.000
_cell.length_b   1.000
_cell.length_c   1.000
_cell.angle_alpha   90.00
_cell.angle_beta   90.00
_cell.angle_gamma   90.00
#
_symmetry.space_group_name_H-M   'P 1'
#
loop_
_entity.id
_entity.type
_entity.pdbx_description
1 polymer ?
#
loop_
_entity_poly.entity_id
_entity_poly.type
_entity_poly.pdbx_seq_one_letter_code
_entity_poly.pdbx_strand_id
1 'polypeptide(L)'
;MKSLFAALFIVMFCGLARAGDSLPELRIEKIAEGVYLHTSFQQVEGYGLVDANGLVVLDGQGAYIIDTPWSERDTAALVAWLQERNYQVKASVSTHFHDDR
;
A
#
# COMPACT_ATOMS: atom_id res chain seq x y z
N MET A 1 42.65 20.06 18.87
CA MET A 1 41.34 20.73 19.07
C MET A 1 40.48 20.77 17.81
N LYS A 2 41.01 21.16 16.64
CA LYS A 2 40.26 21.18 15.36
C LYS A 2 39.81 19.79 14.88
N SER A 3 40.64 18.76 15.09
CA SER A 3 40.35 17.36 14.79
C SER A 3 39.28 16.73 15.69
N LEU A 4 39.07 17.26 16.91
CA LEU A 4 38.02 16.80 17.82
C LEU A 4 36.64 17.33 17.41
N PHE A 5 36.58 18.57 16.89
CA PHE A 5 35.36 19.16 16.33
C PHE A 5 34.90 18.47 15.05
N ALA A 6 35.83 18.05 14.18
CA ALA A 6 35.52 17.32 12.96
C ALA A 6 34.91 15.93 13.27
N ALA A 7 35.42 15.22 14.29
CA ALA A 7 34.88 13.94 14.71
C ALA A 7 33.46 14.06 15.31
N LEU A 8 33.19 15.13 16.08
CA LEU A 8 31.87 15.38 16.66
C LEU A 8 30.80 15.68 15.58
N PHE A 9 31.20 16.35 14.49
CA PHE A 9 30.31 16.66 13.36
C PHE A 9 29.91 15.42 12.55
N ILE A 10 30.82 14.44 12.41
CA ILE A 10 30.57 13.18 11.69
C ILE A 10 29.61 12.27 12.48
N VAL A 11 29.75 12.21 13.81
CA VAL A 11 28.84 11.42 14.67
C VAL A 11 27.42 12.01 14.68
N MET A 12 27.28 13.34 14.59
CA MET A 12 25.98 14.01 14.56
C MET A 12 25.23 13.80 13.24
N PHE A 13 25.92 13.61 12.12
CA PHE A 13 25.30 13.38 10.81
C PHE A 13 24.84 11.92 10.61
N CYS A 14 25.52 10.94 11.24
CA CYS A 14 25.10 9.53 11.18
C CYS A 14 23.82 9.23 12.00
N GLY A 15 23.46 10.05 12.97
CA GLY A 15 22.28 9.82 13.83
C GLY A 15 20.92 10.07 13.16
N LEU A 16 20.90 10.58 11.92
CA LEU A 16 19.66 10.92 11.19
C LEU A 16 19.17 9.82 10.25
N ALA A 17 19.92 8.73 10.05
CA ALA A 17 19.47 7.59 9.26
C ALA A 17 18.49 6.74 10.08
N ARG A 18 17.19 7.05 9.99
CA ARG A 18 16.14 6.10 10.42
C ARG A 18 15.86 5.17 9.24
N ALA A 19 16.38 3.95 9.29
CA ALA A 19 15.85 2.86 8.48
C ALA A 19 14.54 2.40 9.14
N GLY A 20 13.43 3.05 8.79
CA GLY A 20 12.11 2.43 9.00
C GLY A 20 11.96 1.37 7.93
N ASP A 21 11.62 0.13 8.32
CA ASP A 21 11.35 -0.92 7.34
C ASP A 21 10.22 -0.43 6.41
N SER A 22 10.50 -0.35 5.11
CA SER A 22 9.47 -0.01 4.13
C SER A 22 8.45 -1.15 4.09
N LEU A 23 7.17 -0.83 4.24
CA LEU A 23 6.10 -1.81 4.06
C LEU A 23 6.16 -2.42 2.65
N PRO A 24 5.76 -3.69 2.46
CA PRO A 24 5.64 -4.25 1.12
C PRO A 24 4.67 -3.43 0.27
N GLU A 25 4.93 -3.35 -1.02
CA GLU A 25 4.05 -2.67 -1.97
C GLU A 25 2.73 -3.45 -2.16
N LEU A 26 1.69 -2.74 -2.60
CA LEU A 26 0.43 -3.32 -3.04
C LEU A 26 0.68 -4.45 -4.06
N ARG A 27 0.16 -5.64 -3.79
CA ARG A 27 0.15 -6.74 -4.76
C ARG A 27 -1.20 -6.85 -5.45
N ILE A 28 -1.21 -7.17 -6.74
CA ILE A 28 -2.43 -7.39 -7.53
C ILE A 28 -2.24 -8.67 -8.34
N GLU A 29 -3.07 -9.68 -8.06
CA GLU A 29 -2.95 -11.02 -8.61
C GLU A 29 -4.26 -11.44 -9.30
N LYS A 30 -4.20 -11.94 -10.53
CA LYS A 30 -5.38 -12.47 -11.21
C LYS A 30 -5.72 -13.84 -10.61
N ILE A 31 -6.92 -14.00 -10.07
CA ILE A 31 -7.37 -15.26 -9.45
C ILE A 31 -8.43 -15.99 -10.27
N ALA A 32 -9.15 -15.27 -11.15
CA ALA A 32 -10.09 -15.84 -12.11
C ALA A 32 -10.25 -14.91 -13.33
N GLU A 33 -11.02 -15.34 -14.32
CA GLU A 33 -11.44 -14.44 -15.40
C GLU A 33 -12.23 -13.26 -14.81
N GLY A 34 -11.79 -12.03 -15.13
CA GLY A 34 -12.42 -10.82 -14.62
C GLY A 34 -12.23 -10.54 -13.12
N VAL A 35 -11.47 -11.35 -12.37
CA VAL A 35 -11.31 -11.17 -10.91
C VAL A 35 -9.83 -11.12 -10.52
N TYR A 36 -9.48 -10.07 -9.78
CA TYR A 36 -8.16 -9.85 -9.21
C TYR A 36 -8.25 -9.76 -7.68
N LEU A 37 -7.30 -10.36 -6.98
CA LEU A 37 -7.03 -10.14 -5.57
C LEU A 37 -6.05 -8.97 -5.45
N HIS A 38 -6.38 -7.98 -4.63
CA HIS A 38 -5.41 -6.97 -4.21
C HIS A 38 -5.05 -7.19 -2.74
N THR A 39 -3.76 -7.12 -2.42
CA THR A 39 -3.23 -7.33 -1.07
C THR A 39 -2.38 -6.12 -0.67
N SER A 40 -2.79 -5.44 0.40
CA SER A 40 -2.09 -4.30 0.99
C SER A 40 -1.60 -4.63 2.39
N PHE A 41 -0.68 -3.83 2.94
CA PHE A 41 -0.01 -4.15 4.20
C PHE A 41 0.01 -2.95 5.13
N GLN A 42 -0.15 -3.21 6.43
CA GLN A 42 -0.04 -2.21 7.49
C GLN A 42 0.67 -2.80 8.71
N GLN A 43 1.51 -2.00 9.35
CA GLN A 43 2.05 -2.34 10.67
C GLN A 43 0.99 -2.02 11.73
N VAL A 44 0.49 -3.04 12.41
CA VAL A 44 -0.53 -2.90 13.46
C VAL A 44 0.09 -3.18 14.82
N GLU A 45 -0.07 -2.26 15.76
CA GLU A 45 0.46 -2.40 17.12
C GLU A 45 -0.07 -3.68 17.79
N GLY A 46 0.83 -4.50 18.31
CA GLY A 46 0.50 -5.79 18.95
C GLY A 46 0.30 -6.97 17.99
N TYR A 47 0.15 -6.73 16.68
CA TYR A 47 -0.08 -7.78 15.68
C TYR A 47 1.05 -7.96 14.67
N GLY A 48 1.90 -6.93 14.50
CA GLY A 48 2.97 -6.99 13.53
C GLY A 48 2.54 -6.48 12.16
N LEU A 49 3.14 -7.03 11.11
CA LEU A 49 2.78 -6.74 9.73
C LEU A 49 1.52 -7.53 9.36
N VAL A 50 0.43 -6.83 9.06
CA VAL A 50 -0.88 -7.41 8.73
C VAL A 50 -1.21 -7.14 7.28
N ASP A 51 -1.61 -8.17 6.54
CA ASP A 51 -2.15 -8.04 5.20
C ASP A 51 -3.67 -7.81 5.22
N ALA A 52 -4.16 -7.00 4.29
CA ALA A 52 -5.58 -6.89 3.98
C ALA A 52 -5.82 -7.24 2.53
N ASN A 53 -6.81 -8.10 2.33
CA ASN A 53 -7.19 -8.66 1.04
C ASN A 53 -8.55 -8.11 0.62
N GLY A 54 -8.61 -7.58 -0.60
CA GLY A 54 -9.84 -7.21 -1.28
C GLY A 54 -9.83 -7.66 -2.74
N LEU A 55 -10.90 -7.38 -3.47
CA LEU A 55 -11.05 -7.82 -4.86
C LEU A 55 -11.21 -6.63 -5.80
N VAL A 56 -10.79 -6.84 -7.04
CA VAL A 56 -11.35 -6.12 -8.19
C VAL A 56 -12.15 -7.11 -9.01
N VAL A 57 -13.42 -6.75 -9.28
CA VAL A 57 -14.28 -7.45 -10.22
C VAL A 57 -14.45 -6.58 -11.47
N LEU A 58 -14.26 -7.18 -12.63
CA LEU A 58 -14.37 -6.52 -13.93
C LEU A 58 -15.65 -6.94 -14.65
N ASP A 59 -16.34 -5.96 -15.24
CA ASP A 59 -17.48 -6.17 -16.13
C ASP A 59 -17.36 -5.21 -17.32
N GLY A 60 -17.04 -5.76 -18.49
CA GLY A 60 -16.65 -4.97 -19.66
C GLY A 60 -15.44 -4.07 -19.37
N GLN A 61 -15.63 -2.75 -19.48
CA GLN A 61 -14.63 -1.75 -19.11
C GLN A 61 -14.82 -1.21 -17.67
N GLY A 62 -15.83 -1.68 -16.94
CA GLY A 62 -16.07 -1.31 -15.55
C GLY A 62 -15.21 -2.12 -14.59
N ALA A 63 -14.65 -1.45 -13.59
CA ALA A 63 -13.99 -2.07 -12.45
C ALA A 63 -14.72 -1.71 -11.15
N TYR A 64 -14.94 -2.73 -10.31
CA TYR A 64 -15.60 -2.62 -9.01
C TYR A 64 -14.64 -3.10 -7.95
N ILE A 65 -14.33 -2.23 -6.99
CA ILE A 65 -13.42 -2.53 -5.88
C ILE A 65 -14.25 -3.08 -4.72
N ILE A 66 -13.88 -4.26 -4.22
CA ILE A 66 -14.43 -4.83 -2.99
C ILE A 66 -13.34 -4.71 -1.94
N ASP A 67 -13.60 -3.91 -0.91
CA ASP A 67 -12.64 -3.40 0.06
C ASP A 67 -11.51 -2.58 -0.55
N THR A 68 -11.23 -1.41 0.03
CA THR A 68 -10.07 -0.59 -0.34
C THR A 68 -8.80 -1.08 0.36
N PRO A 69 -7.60 -0.85 -0.23
CA PRO A 69 -6.34 -1.05 0.47
C PRO A 69 -6.27 -0.25 1.79
N TRP A 70 -5.42 -0.69 2.73
CA TRP A 70 -5.17 -0.03 4.03
C TRP A 70 -4.90 1.49 3.97
N SER A 71 -4.39 2.00 2.84
CA SER A 71 -3.95 3.38 2.73
C SER A 71 -4.52 4.06 1.48
N GLU A 72 -4.71 5.38 1.57
CA GLU A 72 -5.04 6.20 0.41
C GLU A 72 -3.99 6.08 -0.70
N ARG A 73 -2.72 5.93 -0.33
CA ARG A 73 -1.60 5.73 -1.28
C ARG A 73 -1.78 4.44 -2.08
N ASP A 74 -2.05 3.32 -1.42
CA ASP A 74 -2.26 2.04 -2.11
C ASP A 74 -3.60 2.01 -2.85
N THR A 75 -4.62 2.68 -2.34
CA THR A 75 -5.88 2.88 -3.08
C THR A 75 -5.65 3.64 -4.38
N ALA A 76 -4.87 4.72 -4.34
CA ALA A 76 -4.50 5.47 -5.54
C ALA A 76 -3.67 4.60 -6.51
N ALA A 77 -2.75 3.77 -6.01
CA ALA A 77 -1.97 2.84 -6.82
C ALA A 77 -2.87 1.78 -7.50
N LEU A 78 -3.85 1.22 -6.79
CA LEU A 78 -4.83 0.29 -7.35
C LEU A 78 -5.66 0.95 -8.46
N VAL A 79 -6.16 2.16 -8.21
CA VAL A 79 -6.93 2.93 -9.20
C VAL A 79 -6.09 3.24 -10.44
N ALA A 80 -4.84 3.69 -10.26
CA ALA A 80 -3.93 3.95 -11.37
C ALA A 80 -3.67 2.68 -12.19
N TRP A 81 -3.40 1.55 -11.53
CA TRP A 81 -3.18 0.26 -12.18
C TRP A 81 -4.38 -0.16 -13.06
N LEU A 82 -5.61 0.10 -12.61
CA LEU A 82 -6.83 -0.15 -13.37
C LEU A 82 -6.97 0.79 -14.59
N GLN A 83 -6.71 2.09 -14.38
CA GLN A 83 -6.79 3.10 -15.43
C GLN A 83 -5.77 2.88 -16.54
N GLU A 84 -4.53 2.51 -16.21
CA GLU A 84 -3.48 2.13 -17.16
C GLU A 84 -3.89 0.96 -18.07
N ARG A 85 -4.83 0.13 -17.61
CA ARG A 85 -5.40 -1.02 -18.34
C ARG A 85 -6.71 -0.69 -19.04
N ASN A 86 -7.08 0.59 -19.10
CA ASN A 86 -8.32 1.10 -19.69
C ASN A 86 -9.61 0.63 -18.98
N TYR A 87 -9.52 0.31 -17.69
CA TYR A 87 -10.72 0.11 -16.87
C TYR A 87 -11.14 1.42 -16.20
N GLN A 88 -12.45 1.64 -16.14
CA GLN A 88 -13.05 2.73 -15.39
C GLN A 88 -13.55 2.21 -14.04
N VAL A 89 -13.00 2.74 -12.94
CA VAL A 89 -13.52 2.45 -11.60
C VAL A 89 -14.94 3.02 -11.50
N LYS A 90 -15.93 2.14 -11.25
CA LYS A 90 -17.36 2.48 -11.21
C LYS A 90 -17.89 2.61 -9.80
N ALA A 91 -17.42 1.75 -8.90
CA ALA A 91 -17.82 1.76 -7.50
C ALA A 91 -16.75 1.10 -6.62
N SER A 92 -16.82 1.39 -5.34
CA SER A 92 -16.17 0.64 -4.27
C SER A 92 -17.22 0.20 -3.25
N VAL A 93 -17.05 -0.98 -2.66
CA VAL A 93 -17.88 -1.50 -1.58
C VAL A 93 -16.97 -1.94 -0.44
N SER A 94 -17.08 -1.27 0.71
CA SER A 94 -16.44 -1.69 1.96
C SER A 94 -17.33 -2.70 2.67
N THR A 95 -16.78 -3.87 2.98
CA THR A 95 -17.53 -4.99 3.58
C THR A 95 -17.86 -4.75 5.05
N HIS A 96 -17.10 -3.90 5.74
CA HIS A 96 -17.38 -3.43 7.10
C HIS A 96 -16.65 -2.10 7.38
N PHE A 97 -16.65 -1.64 8.64
CA PHE A 97 -16.29 -0.26 9.02
C PHE A 97 -14.83 -0.02 9.43
N HIS A 98 -13.99 -1.06 9.45
CA HIS A 98 -12.59 -0.90 9.81
C HIS A 98 -11.78 -0.30 8.66
N ASP A 99 -10.62 0.28 8.99
CA ASP A 99 -9.76 1.02 8.05
C ASP A 99 -9.12 0.15 6.96
N ASP A 100 -9.24 -1.18 7.04
CA ASP A 100 -8.71 -2.12 6.03
C ASP A 100 -9.71 -2.42 4.89
N ARG A 101 -10.73 -1.55 4.70
CA ARG A 101 -11.90 -1.76 3.80
C ARG A 101 -12.32 -0.51 3.04
#